data_AF-A0A8T2SB60-F1
#
_entry.id   AF-A0A8T2SB60-F1
#
_cell.length_a   1.000
_cell.length_b   1.000
_cell.length_c   1.000
_cell.angle_alpha   90.00
_cell.angle_beta   90.00
_cell.angle_gamma   90.00
#
_symmetry.space_group_name_H-M   'P 1'
#
loop_
_entity.id
_entity.type
_entity.pdbx_description
1 polymer ?
#
loop_
_entity_poly.entity_id
_entity_poly.type
_entity_poly.pdbx_seq_one_letter_code
_entity_poly.pdbx_strand_id
1 'polypeptide(L)'
;MKVRAGRGFTLEELKGAGISKKLAPTIGIAVDHRRKNRCLESLQANVQRLNTYKAKLIVFPRRSRKAKAGDSSPEELANAMQTHGSPVPIVREKPTVDIIAITDEMKGNKAYSKLRLERMNARLIGVRQKRAAEAEKDEKK
;
A
#
# COMPACT_ATOMS: atom_id res chain seq x y z
N MET A 1 -9.43 2.32 -8.58
CA MET A 1 -7.97 2.15 -8.79
C MET A 1 -7.69 0.71 -9.22
N LYS A 2 -6.88 0.44 -10.25
CA LYS A 2 -6.58 -0.95 -10.68
C LYS A 2 -5.42 -1.51 -9.86
N VAL A 3 -5.71 -2.24 -8.79
CA VAL A 3 -4.70 -2.96 -8.00
C VAL A 3 -4.30 -4.25 -8.73
N ARG A 4 -2.99 -4.54 -8.75
CA ARG A 4 -2.37 -5.70 -9.42
C ARG A 4 -1.36 -6.38 -8.49
N ALA A 5 -1.06 -7.64 -8.76
CA ALA A 5 0.07 -8.32 -8.14
C ALA A 5 1.39 -7.76 -8.70
N GLY A 6 2.23 -7.22 -7.83
CA GLY A 6 3.58 -6.78 -8.19
C GLY A 6 4.59 -7.92 -8.16
N ARG A 7 5.87 -7.59 -8.41
CA ARG A 7 6.98 -8.56 -8.36
C ARG A 7 7.24 -9.11 -6.95
N GLY A 8 7.04 -8.29 -5.91
CA GLY A 8 7.30 -8.70 -4.54
C GLY A 8 7.15 -7.57 -3.51
N PHE A 9 7.42 -7.91 -2.25
CA PHE A 9 7.39 -7.00 -1.12
C PHE A 9 8.71 -6.25 -0.95
N THR A 10 8.62 -5.02 -0.44
CA THR A 10 9.78 -4.19 -0.10
C THR A 10 10.40 -4.61 1.23
N LEU A 11 11.63 -4.16 1.47
CA LEU A 11 12.31 -4.41 2.74
C LEU A 11 11.61 -3.73 3.93
N GLU A 12 10.97 -2.58 3.70
CA GLU A 12 10.23 -1.84 4.72
C GLU A 12 8.95 -2.59 5.14
N GLU A 13 8.20 -3.11 4.18
CA GLU A 13 7.01 -3.92 4.43
C GLU A 13 7.35 -5.20 5.20
N LEU A 14 8.44 -5.89 4.80
CA LEU A 14 8.92 -7.08 5.49
C LEU A 14 9.34 -6.77 6.93
N LYS A 15 10.03 -5.64 7.14
CA LYS A 15 10.41 -5.18 8.48
C LYS A 15 9.17 -4.88 9.33
N GLY A 16 8.15 -4.24 8.76
CA GLY A 16 6.87 -3.97 9.43
C GLY A 16 6.10 -5.22 9.82
N ALA A 17 6.22 -6.32 9.06
CA ALA A 17 5.63 -7.62 9.37
C ALA A 17 6.52 -8.52 10.24
N GLY A 18 7.71 -8.06 10.64
CA GLY A 18 8.68 -8.85 11.41
C GLY A 18 9.24 -10.06 10.64
N ILE A 19 9.31 -9.99 9.31
CA ILE A 19 9.85 -11.05 8.44
C ILE A 19 11.23 -10.63 7.97
N SER A 20 12.24 -11.49 8.19
CA SER A 20 13.59 -11.19 7.70
C SER A 20 13.68 -11.36 6.18
N LYS A 21 14.47 -10.50 5.52
CA LYS A 21 14.65 -10.53 4.05
C LYS A 21 15.21 -11.85 3.51
N LYS A 22 15.95 -12.60 4.34
CA LYS A 22 16.52 -13.91 3.97
C LYS A 22 15.53 -15.05 4.18
N LEU A 23 14.63 -14.93 5.17
CA LEU A 23 13.58 -15.90 5.43
C LEU A 23 12.42 -15.78 4.44
N ALA A 24 12.09 -14.56 3.98
CA ALA A 24 10.95 -14.34 3.09
C ALA A 24 10.92 -15.28 1.86
N PRO A 25 12.02 -15.44 1.08
CA PRO A 25 12.01 -16.36 -0.06
C PRO A 25 11.83 -17.84 0.31
N THR A 26 12.31 -18.27 1.48
CA THR A 26 12.21 -19.68 1.92
C THR A 26 10.79 -20.06 2.33
N ILE A 27 9.99 -19.08 2.75
CA ILE A 27 8.56 -19.25 3.08
C ILE A 27 7.64 -18.84 1.92
N GLY A 28 8.15 -18.72 0.70
CA GLY A 28 7.33 -18.44 -0.49
C GLY A 28 6.92 -16.98 -0.67
N ILE A 29 7.57 -16.03 0.00
CA ILE A 29 7.32 -14.60 -0.15
C ILE A 29 8.36 -13.98 -1.10
N ALA A 30 7.90 -13.47 -2.24
CA ALA A 30 8.76 -12.77 -3.20
C ALA A 30 9.18 -11.39 -2.67
N VAL A 31 10.46 -11.06 -2.84
CA VAL A 31 11.06 -9.80 -2.36
C VAL A 31 11.51 -8.94 -3.56
N ASP A 32 11.10 -7.68 -3.59
CA ASP A 32 11.52 -6.70 -4.58
C ASP A 32 12.17 -5.48 -3.91
N HIS A 33 13.49 -5.51 -3.79
CA HIS A 33 14.28 -4.45 -3.16
C HIS A 33 14.35 -3.14 -3.97
N ARG A 34 13.88 -3.15 -5.23
CA ARG A 34 13.92 -1.97 -6.11
C ARG A 34 12.73 -1.02 -5.87
N ARG A 35 11.62 -1.55 -5.36
CA ARG A 35 10.41 -0.76 -5.10
C ARG A 35 10.60 0.09 -3.84
N LYS A 36 10.13 1.34 -3.88
CA LYS A 36 10.11 2.28 -2.75
C LYS A 36 8.68 2.68 -2.43
N ASN A 37 8.34 2.75 -1.15
CA ASN A 37 7.03 3.21 -0.72
C ASN A 37 7.04 4.74 -0.59
N ARG A 38 6.03 5.39 -1.16
CA ARG A 38 5.81 6.85 -1.00
C ARG A 38 4.54 7.17 -0.21
N CYS A 39 3.67 6.17 -0.05
CA CYS A 39 2.37 6.31 0.60
C CYS A 39 2.32 5.39 1.81
N LEU A 40 1.88 5.93 2.95
CA LEU A 40 1.74 5.18 4.20
C LEU A 40 0.60 4.16 4.12
N GLU A 41 -0.51 4.51 3.48
CA GLU A 41 -1.66 3.62 3.27
C GLU A 41 -1.26 2.32 2.56
N SER A 42 -0.47 2.42 1.50
CA SER A 42 0.00 1.24 0.75
C SER A 42 0.96 0.37 1.56
N LEU A 43 1.80 1.00 2.39
CA LEU A 43 2.71 0.30 3.28
C LEU A 43 1.92 -0.52 4.30
N GLN A 44 0.92 0.08 4.95
CA GLN A 44 0.06 -0.57 5.92
C GLN A 44 -0.74 -1.74 5.31
N ALA A 45 -1.37 -1.52 4.16
CA ALA A 45 -2.13 -2.56 3.47
C ALA A 45 -1.26 -3.78 3.11
N ASN A 46 -0.02 -3.54 2.67
CA ASN A 46 0.91 -4.63 2.34
C ASN A 46 1.47 -5.34 3.59
N VAL A 47 1.70 -4.62 4.69
CA VAL A 47 2.07 -5.23 5.98
C VAL A 47 0.93 -6.12 6.50
N GLN A 48 -0.31 -5.66 6.43
CA GLN A 48 -1.48 -6.47 6.77
C GLN A 48 -1.58 -7.71 5.87
N ARG A 49 -1.29 -7.58 4.57
CA ARG A 49 -1.21 -8.72 3.65
C ARG A 49 -0.14 -9.75 4.05
N LEU A 50 1.03 -9.29 4.50
CA LEU A 50 2.08 -10.19 4.99
C LEU A 50 1.66 -10.88 6.29
N ASN A 51 1.01 -10.18 7.21
CA ASN A 51 0.51 -10.75 8.46
C ASN A 51 -0.58 -11.79 8.22
N THR A 52 -1.52 -11.51 7.32
CA THR A 52 -2.56 -12.48 6.93
C THR A 52 -1.99 -13.70 6.23
N TYR A 53 -0.96 -13.53 5.39
CA TYR A 53 -0.23 -14.67 4.81
C TYR A 53 0.47 -15.50 5.89
N LYS A 54 1.19 -14.84 6.81
CA LYS A 54 1.89 -15.49 7.92
C LYS A 54 0.95 -16.27 8.84
N ALA A 55 -0.25 -15.75 9.12
CA ALA A 55 -1.26 -16.45 9.91
C ALA A 55 -1.83 -17.69 9.21
N LYS A 56 -1.84 -17.72 7.87
CA LYS A 56 -2.32 -18.86 7.08
C LYS A 56 -1.21 -19.85 6.71
N LEU A 57 0.05 -19.50 6.95
CA LEU A 57 1.20 -20.30 6.55
C LEU A 57 1.42 -21.43 7.55
N ILE A 58 1.35 -22.68 7.07
CA ILE A 58 1.71 -23.87 7.83
C ILE A 58 3.14 -24.27 7.45
N VAL A 59 4.06 -24.30 8.43
CA VAL A 59 5.48 -24.61 8.20
C VAL A 59 5.79 -26.00 8.73
N PHE A 60 6.19 -26.90 7.82
CA PHE A 60 6.53 -28.27 8.18
C PHE A 60 7.95 -28.36 8.76
N PRO A 61 8.16 -29.16 9.82
CA PRO A 61 9.48 -29.41 10.34
C PRO A 61 10.34 -30.13 9.30
N ARG A 62 11.56 -29.62 9.05
CA ARG A 62 12.50 -30.23 8.10
C ARG A 62 12.84 -31.68 8.43
N ARG A 63 12.79 -32.04 9.72
CA ARG A 63 12.89 -33.42 10.20
C ARG A 63 11.65 -33.71 11.05
N SER A 64 10.82 -34.65 10.64
CA SER A 64 9.51 -34.94 11.25
C SER A 64 9.53 -35.17 12.76
N ARG A 65 10.62 -35.72 13.31
CA ARG A 65 10.78 -36.00 14.75
C ARG A 65 11.53 -34.91 15.53
N LYS A 66 11.96 -33.83 14.88
CA LYS A 66 12.73 -32.73 15.50
C LYS A 66 12.16 -31.38 15.05
N ALA A 67 11.00 -31.03 15.59
CA ALA A 67 10.40 -29.71 15.40
C ALA A 67 11.27 -28.64 16.06
N LYS A 68 11.38 -27.49 15.40
CA LYS A 68 12.12 -26.31 15.82
C LYS A 68 11.17 -25.13 16.02
N ALA A 69 11.68 -24.07 16.63
CA ALA A 69 10.97 -22.80 16.73
C ALA A 69 10.61 -22.28 15.31
N GLY A 70 9.31 -22.09 15.07
CA GLY A 70 8.76 -21.65 13.79
C GLY A 70 8.11 -22.76 12.96
N ASP A 71 8.20 -24.02 13.37
CA ASP A 71 7.41 -25.10 12.79
C ASP A 71 5.98 -25.11 13.38
N SER A 72 5.02 -25.56 12.58
CA SER A 72 3.61 -25.68 12.96
C SER A 72 3.36 -26.82 13.95
N SER A 73 2.25 -26.72 14.69
CA SER A 73 1.83 -27.75 15.64
C SER A 73 1.42 -29.05 14.92
N PRO A 74 1.48 -30.22 15.57
CA PRO A 74 1.03 -31.47 14.96
C PRO A 74 -0.43 -31.43 14.48
N GLU A 75 -1.29 -30.68 15.16
CA GLU A 75 -2.70 -30.49 14.81
C GLU A 75 -2.88 -29.69 13.52
N GLU A 76 -2.11 -28.60 13.36
CA GLU A 76 -2.09 -27.81 12.12
C GLU A 76 -1.56 -28.63 10.94
N LEU A 77 -0.54 -29.47 11.19
CA LEU A 77 0.05 -30.33 10.17
C LEU A 77 -0.92 -31.40 9.67
N ALA A 78 -1.75 -31.97 10.56
CA ALA A 78 -2.77 -32.95 10.17
C ALA A 78 -3.89 -32.34 9.31
N ASN A 79 -4.22 -31.07 9.57
CA ASN A 79 -5.22 -30.32 8.82
C ASN A 79 -4.67 -29.65 7.55
N ALA A 80 -3.37 -29.82 7.26
CA ALA A 80 -2.75 -29.20 6.11
C ALA A 80 -3.31 -29.78 4.80
N MET A 81 -3.95 -28.93 4.00
CA MET A 81 -4.46 -29.27 2.68
C MET A 81 -3.86 -28.34 1.63
N GLN A 82 -3.68 -28.84 0.41
CA GLN A 82 -3.23 -28.00 -0.71
C GLN A 82 -4.35 -27.05 -1.12
N THR A 83 -4.11 -25.74 -1.03
CA THR A 83 -5.02 -24.73 -1.54
C THR A 83 -4.77 -24.47 -3.01
N HIS A 84 -5.81 -24.53 -3.84
CA HIS A 84 -5.73 -24.12 -5.25
C HIS A 84 -5.93 -22.61 -5.40
N GLY A 85 -5.13 -21.97 -6.27
CA GLY A 85 -5.20 -20.53 -6.54
C GLY A 85 -4.26 -19.68 -5.67
N SER A 86 -4.45 -18.37 -5.71
CA SER A 86 -3.60 -17.43 -4.95
C SER A 86 -3.99 -17.45 -3.46
N PRO A 87 -3.05 -17.74 -2.53
CA PRO A 87 -3.37 -17.93 -1.10
C PRO A 87 -3.90 -16.66 -0.41
N VAL A 88 -3.51 -15.48 -0.89
CA VAL A 88 -4.08 -14.20 -0.47
C VAL A 88 -4.46 -13.38 -1.71
N PRO A 89 -5.70 -13.51 -2.22
CA PRO A 89 -6.14 -12.83 -3.43
C PRO A 89 -6.29 -11.32 -3.19
N ILE A 90 -6.01 -10.53 -4.23
CA ILE A 90 -6.24 -9.09 -4.20
C ILE A 90 -7.71 -8.86 -4.54
N VAL A 91 -8.51 -8.54 -3.53
CA VAL A 91 -9.91 -8.14 -3.72
C VAL A 91 -9.95 -6.71 -4.26
N ARG A 92 -10.74 -6.49 -5.31
CA ARG A 92 -11.00 -5.16 -5.86
C ARG A 92 -12.33 -4.68 -5.32
N GLU A 93 -12.28 -3.93 -4.25
CA GLU A 93 -13.45 -3.27 -3.70
C GLU A 93 -14.00 -2.25 -4.71
N LYS A 94 -15.30 -2.33 -4.97
CA LYS A 94 -16.01 -1.32 -5.74
C LYS A 94 -16.30 -0.16 -4.80
N PRO A 95 -16.05 1.10 -5.21
CA PRO A 95 -16.45 2.23 -4.38
C PRO A 95 -17.96 2.20 -4.16
N THR A 96 -18.37 2.22 -2.89
CA THR A 96 -19.77 2.44 -2.52
C THR A 96 -20.06 3.94 -2.63
N VAL A 97 -21.25 4.28 -3.12
CA VAL A 97 -21.72 5.66 -3.17
C VAL A 97 -22.92 5.73 -2.26
N ASP A 98 -22.80 6.53 -1.20
CA ASP A 98 -23.90 6.79 -0.30
C ASP A 98 -24.73 7.95 -0.85
N ILE A 99 -26.05 7.78 -0.90
CA ILE A 99 -26.98 8.81 -1.36
C ILE A 99 -27.29 9.70 -0.16
N ILE A 100 -26.74 10.91 -0.16
CA ILE A 100 -26.91 11.90 0.91
C ILE A 100 -27.71 13.09 0.36
N ALA A 101 -28.50 13.73 1.21
CA ALA A 101 -29.18 14.98 0.88
C ALA A 101 -28.15 16.08 0.56
N ILE A 102 -28.44 16.87 -0.48
CA ILE A 102 -27.53 17.92 -0.94
C ILE A 102 -27.50 19.08 0.06
N THR A 103 -26.34 19.33 0.66
CA THR A 103 -26.13 20.48 1.55
C THR A 103 -26.03 21.79 0.77
N ASP A 104 -26.29 22.93 1.41
CA ASP A 104 -26.23 24.24 0.73
C ASP A 104 -24.81 24.60 0.29
N GLU A 105 -23.78 24.10 0.98
CA GLU A 105 -22.37 24.20 0.54
C GLU A 105 -22.13 23.47 -0.80
N MET A 106 -22.73 22.29 -1.00
CA MET A 106 -22.64 21.56 -2.26
C MET A 106 -23.33 22.31 -3.40
N LYS A 107 -24.45 23.00 -3.12
CA LYS A 107 -25.14 23.85 -4.11
C LYS A 107 -24.35 25.10 -4.46
N GLY A 108 -23.70 25.72 -3.46
CA GLY A 108 -22.85 26.90 -3.66
C GLY A 108 -21.53 26.62 -4.40
N ASN A 109 -21.10 25.35 -4.44
CA ASN A 109 -19.86 24.95 -5.08
C ASN A 109 -19.95 25.01 -6.62
N LYS A 110 -19.41 26.09 -7.20
CA LYS A 110 -19.26 26.25 -8.65
C LYS A 110 -18.11 25.38 -9.19
N ALA A 111 -18.37 24.07 -9.30
CA ALA A 111 -17.36 23.07 -9.68
C ALA A 111 -16.61 23.42 -10.99
N TYR A 112 -17.32 23.88 -12.01
CA TYR A 112 -16.71 24.27 -13.29
C TYR A 112 -15.70 25.43 -13.14
N SER A 113 -16.11 26.50 -12.47
CA SER A 113 -15.27 27.67 -12.24
C SER A 113 -14.05 27.31 -11.39
N LYS A 114 -14.23 26.48 -10.35
CA LYS A 114 -13.15 26.00 -9.49
C LYS A 114 -12.11 25.21 -10.28
N LEU A 115 -12.53 24.27 -11.14
CA LEU A 115 -11.62 23.49 -11.98
C LEU A 115 -10.79 24.38 -12.93
N ARG A 116 -11.38 25.43 -13.51
CA ARG A 116 -10.64 26.38 -14.35
C ARG A 116 -9.64 27.22 -13.54
N LEU A 117 -10.04 27.68 -12.35
CA LEU A 117 -9.16 28.44 -11.47
C LEU A 117 -7.94 27.61 -11.05
N GLU A 118 -8.13 26.35 -10.67
CA GLU A 118 -7.02 25.45 -10.30
C GLU A 118 -6.07 25.19 -11.48
N ARG A 119 -6.59 25.00 -12.69
CA ARG A 119 -5.76 24.88 -13.90
C ARG A 119 -4.94 26.15 -14.13
N MET A 120 -5.54 27.32 -13.96
CA MET A 120 -4.85 28.60 -14.10
C MET A 120 -3.78 28.77 -13.02
N ASN A 121 -4.09 28.43 -11.76
CA ASN A 121 -3.15 28.46 -10.65
C ASN A 121 -1.92 27.60 -10.96
N ALA A 122 -2.11 26.34 -11.37
CA ALA A 122 -1.02 25.44 -11.74
C ALA A 122 -0.17 26.00 -12.91
N ARG A 123 -0.81 26.58 -13.94
CA ARG A 123 -0.11 27.19 -15.08
C ARG A 123 0.73 28.40 -14.68
N LEU A 124 0.24 29.22 -13.75
CA LEU A 124 0.86 30.50 -13.39
C LEU A 124 1.85 30.43 -12.22
N ILE A 125 2.13 29.24 -11.65
CA ILE A 125 3.06 29.07 -10.52
C ILE A 125 4.40 29.77 -10.77
N GLY A 126 5.07 29.46 -11.89
CA GLY A 126 6.39 30.00 -12.17
C GLY A 126 6.39 31.52 -12.40
N VAL A 127 5.39 32.06 -13.10
CA VAL A 127 5.27 33.51 -13.34
C VAL A 127 5.02 34.26 -12.04
N ARG A 128 4.16 33.71 -11.17
CA ARG A 128 3.86 34.31 -9.87
C ARG A 128 5.08 34.27 -8.95
N GLN A 129 5.81 33.15 -8.90
CA GLN A 129 7.06 33.05 -8.15
C GLN A 129 8.11 34.05 -8.65
N LYS A 130 8.28 34.18 -9.98
CA LYS A 130 9.19 35.17 -10.56
C LYS A 130 8.82 36.59 -10.17
N ARG A 131 7.55 36.97 -10.34
CA ARG A 131 7.07 38.32 -9.99
C ARG A 131 7.20 38.62 -8.50
N ALA A 132 6.92 37.65 -7.63
CA ALA A 132 7.11 37.79 -6.19
C ALA A 132 8.59 38.01 -5.84
N ALA A 133 9.50 37.25 -6.46
CA ALA A 133 10.94 37.39 -6.25
C ALA A 133 11.50 38.71 -6.82
N GLU A 134 10.92 39.24 -7.89
CA GLU A 134 11.27 40.57 -8.43
C GLU A 134 10.77 41.69 -7.50
N ALA A 135 9.52 41.62 -7.05
CA ALA A 135 8.96 42.58 -6.10
C ALA A 135 9.75 42.63 -4.78
N GLU A 136 10.13 41.48 -4.20
CA GLU A 136 10.97 41.44 -3.00
C GLU A 136 12.38 42.02 -3.20
N LYS A 137 12.92 41.97 -4.43
CA LYS A 137 14.22 42.58 -4.74
C LYS A 137 14.10 44.09 -4.87
N ASP A 138 13.01 44.57 -5.44
CA ASP A 138 12.74 46.00 -5.57
C ASP A 138 12.41 46.64 -4.21
N GLU A 139 11.73 45.93 -3.29
CA GLU A 139 11.49 46.40 -1.92
C GLU A 139 12.75 46.43 -1.02
N LYS A 140 13.77 45.61 -1.34
CA LYS A 140 15.04 45.56 -0.60
C LYS A 140 16.09 46.56 -1.11
N LYS A 141 15.76 47.32 -2.15
CA LYS A 141 16.65 48.27 -2.82
C LYS A 141 16.32 49.69 -2.40
#